data_AF-A0A6B1GE87-F1
#
_entry.id   AF-A0A6B1GE87-F1
#
_cell.length_a   1.000
_cell.length_b   1.000
_cell.length_c   1.000
_cell.angle_alpha   90.00
_cell.angle_beta   90.00
_cell.angle_gamma   90.00
#
_symmetry.space_group_name_H-M   'P 1'
#
loop_
_entity.id
_entity.type
_entity.pdbx_description
1 polymer ?
#
loop_
_entity_poly.entity_id
_entity_poly.type
_entity_poly.pdbx_seq_one_letter_code
_entity_poly.pdbx_strand_id
1 'polypeptide(L)'
;MEKEQLTVLGRAISRLLADRAPRRDDPLPAPPEMGEFGPDPDVELQVARLGLDYSEDGGGRVRLLADDQEALTQGATPAFRMEIGRDAARSLVARIGSVVAAGRPRCPLCGRPLEGDGAHFCPGANGHSDEEEIPVEGEDEDFP
;
A
#
# COMPACT_ATOMS: atom_id res chain seq x y z
N MET A 1 7.01 2.43 -5.51
CA MET A 1 6.96 1.42 -4.43
C MET A 1 5.69 0.60 -4.56
N GLU A 2 5.76 -0.70 -4.30
CA GLU A 2 4.59 -1.58 -4.36
C GLU A 2 3.85 -1.67 -3.01
N LYS A 3 2.60 -2.14 -3.04
CA LYS A 3 1.74 -2.28 -1.85
C LYS A 3 2.37 -3.12 -0.74
N GLU A 4 3.03 -4.23 -1.11
CA GLU A 4 3.69 -5.13 -0.16
C GLU A 4 4.87 -4.44 0.53
N GLN A 5 5.72 -3.76 -0.24
CA GLN A 5 6.84 -2.98 0.28
C GLN A 5 6.36 -1.89 1.24
N LEU A 6 5.30 -1.17 0.87
CA LEU A 6 4.70 -0.13 1.73
C LEU A 6 4.15 -0.73 3.04
N THR A 7 3.53 -1.91 2.96
CA THR A 7 3.03 -2.65 4.13
C THR A 7 4.17 -3.04 5.08
N VAL A 8 5.27 -3.55 4.53
CA VAL A 8 6.47 -3.90 5.30
C VAL A 8 7.07 -2.66 5.97
N LEU A 9 7.17 -1.55 5.25
CA LEU A 9 7.67 -0.29 5.80
C LEU A 9 6.81 0.23 6.95
N GLY A 10 5.48 0.24 6.80
CA GLY A 10 4.56 0.66 7.86
C GLY A 10 4.70 -0.18 9.13
N ARG A 11 4.83 -1.50 8.98
CA ARG A 11 5.07 -2.42 10.11
C ARG A 11 6.42 -2.17 10.77
N ALA A 12 7.48 -1.95 10.00
CA ALA A 12 8.81 -1.70 10.53
C ALA A 12 8.86 -0.40 11.36
N ILE A 13 8.25 0.68 10.86
CA ILE A 13 8.14 1.95 11.61
C ILE A 13 7.30 1.77 12.87
N SER A 14 6.15 1.08 12.78
CA SER A 14 5.28 0.83 13.92
C SER A 14 6.01 0.06 15.03
N ARG A 15 6.77 -0.98 14.66
CA ARG A 15 7.58 -1.76 15.61
C ARG A 15 8.69 -0.93 16.22
N LEU A 16 9.43 -0.16 15.42
CA LEU A 16 10.49 0.72 15.91
C LEU A 16 9.96 1.70 16.97
N LEU A 17 8.80 2.31 16.72
CA LEU A 17 8.15 3.21 17.68
C LEU A 17 7.71 2.47 18.94
N ALA A 18 7.16 1.26 18.82
CA ALA A 18 6.75 0.47 19.98
C ALA A 18 7.94 0.02 20.85
N ASP A 19 9.08 -0.27 20.23
CA ASP A 19 10.28 -0.78 20.90
C ASP A 19 11.14 0.33 21.52
N ARG A 20 11.21 1.52 20.88
CA ARG A 20 12.16 2.59 21.25
C ARG A 20 11.52 3.90 21.70
N ALA A 21 10.28 4.20 21.29
CA ALA A 21 9.66 5.45 21.68
C ALA A 21 8.97 5.31 23.05
N PRO A 22 9.17 6.27 23.97
CA PRO A 22 8.44 6.26 25.23
C PRO A 22 6.94 6.32 24.97
N ARG A 23 6.19 5.41 25.62
CA ARG A 23 4.74 5.37 25.51
C ARG A 23 4.18 6.71 25.98
N ARG A 24 3.39 7.33 25.12
CA ARG A 24 2.53 8.45 25.47
C ARG A 24 1.15 8.17 24.92
N ASP A 25 0.13 8.37 25.74
CA ASP A 25 -1.28 8.28 25.35
C ASP A 25 -1.76 9.56 24.65
N ASP A 26 -0.85 10.28 24.00
CA ASP A 26 -1.20 11.45 23.20
C ASP A 26 -2.07 10.99 22.01
N PRO A 27 -3.19 11.69 21.73
CA PRO A 27 -3.97 11.46 20.53
C PRO A 27 -3.10 11.45 19.28
N LEU A 28 -3.47 10.64 18.29
CA LEU A 28 -2.76 10.66 17.01
C LEU A 28 -2.94 12.05 16.38
N PRO A 29 -1.87 12.73 15.92
CA PRO A 29 -2.02 13.98 15.21
C PRO A 29 -2.78 13.75 13.92
N ALA A 30 -3.62 14.71 13.54
CA ALA A 30 -4.20 14.73 12.21
C ALA A 30 -3.05 14.65 11.17
N PRO A 31 -3.14 13.74 10.19
CA PRO A 31 -2.15 13.71 9.12
C PRO A 31 -2.11 15.08 8.45
N PRO A 32 -0.92 15.62 8.14
CA PRO A 32 -0.85 16.89 7.42
C PRO A 32 -1.54 16.74 6.07
N GLU A 33 -2.22 17.80 5.64
CA GLU A 33 -2.73 17.92 4.28
C GLU A 33 -1.53 17.80 3.32
N MET A 34 -1.63 16.84 2.40
CA MET A 34 -0.64 16.71 1.33
C MET A 34 -1.14 17.51 0.15
N GLY A 35 -0.27 18.35 -0.41
CA GLY A 35 -0.51 18.94 -1.73
C GLY A 35 -0.57 17.86 -2.80
N GLU A 36 -0.96 18.27 -4.00
CA GLU A 36 -0.88 17.39 -5.16
C GLU A 36 0.59 17.04 -5.44
N PHE A 37 0.87 15.74 -5.59
CA PHE A 37 2.15 15.30 -6.12
C PHE A 37 2.15 15.56 -7.62
N GLY A 38 3.09 16.38 -8.09
CA GLY A 38 3.31 16.61 -9.51
C GLY A 38 3.73 15.32 -10.23
N PRO A 39 3.61 15.29 -11.57
CA PRO A 39 4.01 14.12 -12.37
C PRO A 39 5.54 13.90 -12.37
N ASP A 40 6.32 14.98 -12.18
CA ASP A 40 7.77 14.95 -12.17
C ASP A 40 8.28 14.91 -10.72
N PRO A 41 8.96 13.83 -10.29
CA PRO A 41 9.57 13.78 -8.98
C PRO A 41 10.84 14.62 -8.94
N ASP A 42 11.08 15.33 -7.83
CA ASP A 42 12.36 16.01 -7.58
C ASP A 42 13.53 15.00 -7.49
N VAL A 43 13.23 13.78 -7.05
CA VAL A 43 14.21 12.73 -6.78
C VAL A 43 13.65 11.36 -7.18
N GLU A 44 14.37 10.66 -8.04
CA GLU A 44 14.07 9.27 -8.45
C GLU A 44 15.24 8.35 -8.04
N LEU A 45 14.95 7.28 -7.31
CA LEU A 45 15.97 6.42 -6.69
C LEU A 45 15.61 4.94 -6.81
N GLN A 46 16.60 4.13 -7.18
CA GLN A 46 16.53 2.67 -7.07
C GLN A 46 17.09 2.22 -5.73
N VAL A 47 16.19 2.08 -4.75
CA VAL A 47 16.56 1.69 -3.40
C VAL A 47 16.75 0.18 -3.31
N ALA A 48 17.92 -0.24 -2.87
CA ALA A 48 18.25 -1.64 -2.65
C ALA A 48 18.06 -2.05 -1.18
N ARG A 49 18.23 -1.11 -0.22
CA ARG A 49 17.92 -1.33 1.20
C ARG A 49 17.34 -0.08 1.86
N LEU A 50 16.32 -0.28 2.69
CA LEU A 50 15.83 0.74 3.62
C LEU A 50 16.28 0.42 5.05
N GLY A 51 16.95 1.38 5.68
CA GLY A 51 17.30 1.39 7.10
C GLY A 51 16.37 2.31 7.89
N LEU A 52 16.04 1.90 9.11
CA LEU A 52 15.26 2.70 10.05
C LEU A 52 16.00 2.79 11.38
N ASP A 53 16.04 3.98 11.95
CA ASP A 53 16.63 4.24 13.25
C ASP A 53 15.77 5.23 14.04
N TYR A 54 15.91 5.21 15.37
CA TYR A 54 15.20 6.11 16.27
C TYR A 54 16.18 6.81 17.20
N SER A 55 16.10 8.14 17.23
CA SER A 55 16.85 8.98 18.17
C SER A 55 15.87 9.62 19.15
N GLU A 56 16.25 9.63 20.43
CA GLU A 56 15.51 10.34 21.48
C GLU A 56 15.74 11.86 21.47
N ASP A 57 16.73 12.32 20.70
CA ASP A 57 17.12 13.73 20.65
C ASP A 57 15.99 14.59 20.07
N GLY A 58 15.85 15.80 20.63
CA GLY A 58 14.88 16.78 20.12
C GLY A 58 13.43 16.32 20.16
N GLY A 59 13.06 15.45 21.12
CA GLY A 59 11.68 15.02 21.35
C GLY A 59 11.29 13.70 20.67
N GLY A 60 12.25 12.95 20.14
CA GLY A 60 12.02 11.67 19.48
C GLY A 60 11.85 11.82 17.97
N ARG A 61 12.76 11.20 17.20
CA ARG A 61 12.82 11.28 15.74
C ARG A 61 13.05 9.90 15.13
N VAL A 62 12.33 9.61 14.05
CA VAL A 62 12.57 8.45 13.20
C VAL A 62 13.43 8.90 12.01
N ARG A 63 14.54 8.19 11.78
CA ARG A 63 15.43 8.38 10.63
C ARG A 63 15.22 7.25 9.64
N LEU A 64 14.97 7.60 8.38
CA LEU A 64 14.92 6.67 7.25
C LEU A 64 16.18 6.87 6.41
N LEU A 65 16.87 5.77 6.12
CA LEU A 65 18.04 5.70 5.27
C LEU A 65 17.69 4.84 4.06
N ALA A 66 18.01 5.30 2.86
CA ALA A 66 17.86 4.52 1.65
C ALA A 66 19.22 4.34 1.00
N ASP A 67 19.67 3.09 0.95
CA ASP A 67 20.89 2.69 0.28
C ASP A 67 20.55 2.20 -1.11
N ASP A 68 21.31 2.66 -2.10
CA ASP A 68 21.34 2.07 -3.43
C ASP A 68 22.36 0.91 -3.47
N GLN A 69 22.60 0.37 -4.66
CA GLN A 69 23.52 -0.75 -4.84
C GLN A 69 24.98 -0.38 -4.50
N GLU A 70 25.39 0.86 -4.76
CA GLU A 70 26.74 1.34 -4.49
C GLU A 70 26.97 1.49 -2.98
N ALA A 71 26.06 2.16 -2.27
CA ALA A 71 26.10 2.30 -0.82
C ALA A 71 26.15 0.93 -0.11
N LEU A 72 25.38 -0.05 -0.60
CA LEU A 72 25.38 -1.40 -0.04
C LEU A 72 26.68 -2.19 -0.26
N THR A 73 27.27 -2.09 -1.45
CA THR A 73 28.42 -2.93 -1.83
C THR A 73 29.76 -2.32 -1.47
N GLN A 74 29.86 -0.99 -1.51
CA GLN A 74 31.10 -0.25 -1.30
C GLN A 74 31.15 0.45 0.06
N GLY A 75 30.07 0.40 0.84
CA GLY A 75 29.98 1.09 2.13
C GLY A 75 29.96 2.62 1.97
N ALA A 76 29.48 3.11 0.82
CA ALA A 76 29.31 4.54 0.56
C ALA A 76 28.16 5.12 1.43
N THR A 77 28.05 6.45 1.43
CA THR A 77 26.95 7.13 2.13
C THR A 77 25.59 6.75 1.54
N PRO A 78 24.51 6.68 2.36
CA PRO A 78 23.17 6.42 1.85
C PRO A 78 22.78 7.41 0.74
N ALA A 79 22.16 6.91 -0.32
CA ALA A 79 21.71 7.72 -1.45
C ALA A 79 20.62 8.74 -1.03
N PHE A 80 19.83 8.41 0.00
CA PHE A 80 18.88 9.34 0.59
C PHE A 80 18.75 9.14 2.09
N ARG A 81 18.53 10.25 2.80
CA ARG A 81 18.29 10.28 4.25
C ARG A 81 17.22 11.30 4.58
N MET A 82 16.26 10.91 5.40
CA MET A 82 15.27 11.82 5.98
C MET A 82 15.08 11.56 7.48
N GLU A 83 14.67 12.60 8.20
CA GLU A 83 14.25 12.51 9.59
C GLU A 83 12.85 13.10 9.74
N ILE A 84 12.01 12.42 10.51
CA ILE A 84 10.68 12.89 10.86
C ILE A 84 10.47 12.80 12.36
N GLY A 85 9.69 13.73 12.91
CA GLY A 85 9.28 13.67 14.32
C GLY A 85 8.46 12.42 14.60
N ARG A 86 8.51 11.95 15.85
CA ARG A 86 7.75 10.79 16.34
C ARG A 86 6.26 10.86 15.96
N ASP A 87 5.64 12.01 16.13
CA ASP A 87 4.22 12.21 15.88
C ASP A 87 3.89 12.11 14.38
N ALA A 88 4.76 12.68 13.51
CA ALA A 88 4.65 12.52 12.06
C ALA A 88 4.83 11.04 11.64
N ALA A 89 5.72 10.30 12.30
CA ALA A 89 5.90 8.87 12.06
C ALA A 89 4.66 8.05 12.44
N ARG A 90 3.99 8.39 13.56
CA ARG A 90 2.72 7.76 13.94
C ARG A 90 1.64 8.04 12.89
N SER A 91 1.51 9.29 12.44
CA SER A 91 0.52 9.66 11.40
C SER A 91 0.85 9.00 10.05
N LEU A 92 2.13 8.83 9.72
CA LEU A 92 2.58 8.10 8.53
C LEU A 92 2.17 6.63 8.58
N VAL A 93 2.35 5.93 9.72
CA VAL A 93 1.91 4.54 9.89
C VAL A 93 0.40 4.41 9.67
N ALA A 94 -0.40 5.30 10.27
CA ALA A 94 -1.85 5.30 10.09
C ALA A 94 -2.24 5.51 8.61
N ARG A 95 -1.57 6.44 7.91
CA ARG A 95 -1.80 6.72 6.50
C ARG A 95 -1.36 5.59 5.58
N ILE A 96 -0.24 4.92 5.88
CA ILE A 96 0.15 3.70 5.17
C ILE A 96 -0.95 2.65 5.30
N GLY A 97 -1.50 2.47 6.51
CA GLY A 97 -2.63 1.57 6.74
C GLY A 97 -3.85 1.89 5.88
N SER A 98 -4.25 3.16 5.82
CA SER A 98 -5.39 3.57 4.99
C SER A 98 -5.14 3.39 3.49
N VAL A 99 -3.95 3.74 3.00
CA VAL A 99 -3.57 3.57 1.58
C VAL A 99 -3.52 2.10 1.19
N VAL A 100 -2.92 1.25 2.02
CA VAL A 100 -2.86 -0.20 1.78
C VAL A 100 -4.27 -0.81 1.80
N ALA A 101 -5.13 -0.37 2.72
CA ALA A 101 -6.52 -0.83 2.83
C ALA A 101 -7.40 -0.33 1.67
N ALA A 102 -7.14 0.85 1.13
CA ALA A 102 -7.86 1.41 -0.02
C ALA A 102 -7.58 0.66 -1.34
N GLY A 103 -6.50 -0.14 -1.39
CA GLY A 103 -6.25 -1.01 -2.53
C GLY A 103 -7.33 -2.07 -2.65
N ARG A 104 -8.12 -2.02 -3.72
CA ARG A 104 -9.18 -2.98 -4.01
C ARG A 104 -8.67 -4.42 -3.90
N PRO A 105 -9.43 -5.34 -3.26
CA PRO A 105 -9.04 -6.74 -3.20
C PRO A 105 -8.84 -7.28 -4.63
N ARG A 106 -7.84 -8.14 -4.83
CA ARG A 106 -7.63 -8.80 -6.12
C ARG A 106 -8.45 -10.09 -6.17
N CYS A 107 -9.03 -10.39 -7.31
CA CYS A 107 -9.71 -11.65 -7.55
C CYS A 107 -8.75 -12.81 -7.31
N PRO A 108 -9.10 -13.81 -6.47
CA PRO A 108 -8.24 -14.96 -6.23
C PRO A 108 -8.08 -15.86 -7.45
N LEU A 109 -8.98 -15.76 -8.45
CA LEU A 109 -8.94 -16.59 -9.66
C LEU A 109 -8.08 -15.97 -10.77
N CYS A 110 -8.20 -14.65 -11.01
CA CYS A 110 -7.56 -13.99 -12.15
C CYS A 110 -6.59 -12.85 -11.77
N GLY A 111 -6.48 -12.50 -10.48
CA GLY A 111 -5.58 -11.45 -9.98
C GLY A 111 -5.98 -10.01 -10.29
N ARG A 112 -7.12 -9.77 -10.98
CA ARG A 112 -7.60 -8.42 -11.31
C ARG A 112 -8.20 -7.71 -10.07
N PRO A 113 -8.11 -6.38 -9.97
CA PRO A 113 -8.80 -5.62 -8.92
C PRO A 113 -10.31 -5.82 -9.00
N LEU A 114 -10.94 -6.12 -7.86
CA LEU A 114 -12.39 -6.18 -7.72
C LEU A 114 -12.98 -4.76 -7.58
N GLU A 115 -14.22 -4.52 -7.98
CA GLU A 115 -14.96 -3.31 -7.58
C GLU A 115 -15.34 -3.38 -6.08
N GLY A 116 -15.86 -2.29 -5.52
CA GLY A 116 -16.13 -2.16 -4.08
C GLY A 116 -17.14 -3.17 -3.51
N ASP A 117 -18.00 -3.74 -4.35
CA ASP A 117 -18.95 -4.81 -4.06
C ASP A 117 -18.38 -6.23 -4.30
N GLY A 118 -17.12 -6.33 -4.76
CA GLY A 118 -16.49 -7.58 -5.16
C GLY A 118 -16.72 -7.96 -6.62
N ALA A 119 -17.48 -7.18 -7.40
CA ALA A 119 -17.79 -7.49 -8.78
C ALA A 119 -16.61 -7.16 -9.72
N HIS A 120 -16.31 -8.05 -10.65
CA HIS A 120 -15.57 -7.73 -11.86
C HIS A 120 -15.81 -8.84 -12.87
N PHE A 121 -15.54 -8.58 -14.15
CA PHE A 121 -15.52 -9.64 -15.14
C PHE A 121 -14.28 -10.52 -14.94
N CYS A 122 -14.49 -11.75 -14.48
CA CYS A 122 -13.44 -12.74 -14.20
C CYS A 122 -13.39 -13.82 -15.31
N PRO A 123 -12.39 -13.81 -16.21
CA PRO A 123 -12.24 -14.88 -17.19
C PRO A 123 -11.94 -16.25 -16.54
N GLY A 124 -11.38 -16.26 -15.33
CA GLY A 124 -11.09 -17.46 -14.56
C GLY A 124 -12.30 -18.09 -13.86
N ALA A 125 -13.46 -17.41 -13.87
CA ALA A 125 -14.72 -17.93 -13.35
C ALA A 125 -15.55 -18.69 -14.42
N ASN A 126 -15.01 -18.88 -15.63
CA ASN A 126 -15.72 -19.53 -16.73
C ASN A 126 -15.85 -21.05 -16.52
N GLY A 127 -16.93 -21.41 -15.84
CA GLY A 127 -17.61 -22.70 -15.94
C GLY A 127 -19.15 -22.59 -15.88
N HIS A 128 -19.70 -21.46 -15.43
CA HIS A 128 -21.15 -21.20 -15.42
C HIS A 128 -21.40 -19.73 -15.74
N SER A 129 -21.41 -19.41 -17.03
CA SER A 129 -22.15 -18.24 -17.50
C SER A 129 -23.54 -18.78 -17.82
N ASP A 130 -24.55 -18.34 -17.09
CA ASP A 130 -25.94 -18.71 -17.34
C ASP A 130 -26.25 -18.50 -18.84
N GLU A 131 -26.53 -19.62 -19.52
CA GLU A 131 -27.05 -19.64 -20.88
C GLU A 131 -28.41 -18.93 -20.84
N GLU A 132 -28.53 -17.77 -21.49
CA GLU A 132 -29.83 -17.14 -21.69
C GLU A 132 -30.66 -18.09 -22.57
N GLU A 133 -31.68 -18.72 -22.00
CA GLU A 133 -32.56 -19.66 -22.71
C GLU A 133 -33.19 -18.95 -23.93
N ILE A 134 -32.83 -19.40 -25.13
CA ILE A 134 -33.45 -18.93 -26.37
C ILE A 134 -34.91 -19.40 -26.36
N PRO A 135 -35.92 -18.50 -26.39
CA PRO A 135 -37.31 -18.92 -26.46
C PRO A 135 -37.57 -19.54 -27.82
N VAL A 136 -37.91 -20.82 -27.86
CA VAL A 136 -38.48 -21.47 -29.03
C VAL A 136 -39.98 -21.18 -29.07
N GLU A 137 -40.40 -20.30 -29.98
CA GLU A 137 -41.81 -20.15 -30.31
C GLU A 137 -42.29 -21.43 -31.01
N GLY A 138 -43.09 -22.22 -30.30
CA GLY A 138 -43.77 -23.38 -30.85
C GLY A 138 -45.01 -22.94 -31.61
N GLU A 139 -44.90 -22.92 -32.93
CA GLU A 139 -46.00 -22.72 -33.86
C GLU A 139 -46.99 -23.90 -33.80
N ASP A 140 -48.22 -23.54 -33.48
CA ASP A 140 -49.51 -24.10 -33.91
C ASP A 140 -49.83 -25.58 -33.67
N GLU A 141 -50.70 -25.76 -32.67
CA GLU A 141 -51.56 -26.91 -32.48
C GLU A 141 -52.50 -27.16 -33.68
N ASP A 142 -52.69 -28.45 -33.95
CA ASP A 142 -53.84 -29.09 -34.59
C ASP A 142 -54.02 -29.03 -36.12
N PHE A 143 -53.77 -30.17 -36.76
CA PHE A 143 -54.49 -30.56 -37.97
C PHE A 143 -54.98 -32.02 -37.81
N PRO A 144 -56.30 -32.28 -37.84
CA PRO A 144 -56.85 -33.64 -37.89
C PRO A 144 -56.70 -34.32 -39.26
#